data_AF-A0A353EVC8-F1
#
_entry.id   AF-A0A353EVC8-F1
#
_cell.length_a   1.000
_cell.length_b   1.000
_cell.length_c   1.000
_cell.angle_alpha   90.00
_cell.angle_beta   90.00
_cell.angle_gamma   90.00
#
_symmetry.space_group_name_H-M   'P 1'
#
loop_
_entity.id
_entity.type
_entity.pdbx_description
1 polymer ?
#
loop_
_entity_poly.entity_id
_entity_poly.type
_entity_poly.pdbx_seq_one_letter_code
_entity_poly.pdbx_strand_id
1 'polypeptide(L)'
;MKKFAVLLLTLALFCALAIPSFAATEKIDTANGSKTADVKGTYVAGSTAAIVYSVDIKWGSMEFTYTTASQGTWNPKTHQYDGATTAGWSYADGANEVEVTNHSNADVTAILTYTPNTEYGIDGEFDKSQLDLEAATVNSAFSDAPKGIAKLSLGGALASGVQNAVIGTVTVKLGNN
;
A
#
# COMPACT_ATOMS: atom_id res chain seq x y z
N MET A 1 -36.83 -4.71 -23.83
CA MET A 1 -36.76 -5.95 -24.63
C MET A 1 -35.89 -5.72 -25.85
N LYS A 2 -34.82 -6.54 -25.99
CA LYS A 2 -33.88 -6.77 -27.12
C LYS A 2 -32.60 -7.32 -26.45
N LYS A 3 -32.57 -8.59 -25.98
CA LYS A 3 -32.19 -9.85 -26.67
C LYS A 3 -30.88 -9.74 -27.47
N PHE A 4 -30.11 -10.84 -27.48
CA PHE A 4 -28.78 -11.10 -28.07
C PHE A 4 -27.60 -10.84 -27.10
N ALA A 5 -26.75 -11.79 -26.71
CA ALA A 5 -26.67 -13.23 -26.96
C ALA A 5 -25.88 -13.83 -25.78
N VAL A 6 -26.43 -14.88 -25.15
CA VAL A 6 -25.72 -15.68 -24.15
C VAL A 6 -24.79 -16.62 -24.94
N LEU A 7 -23.49 -16.34 -24.91
CA LEU A 7 -22.48 -17.27 -25.41
C LEU A 7 -22.15 -18.25 -24.28
N LEU A 8 -22.86 -19.38 -24.25
CA LEU A 8 -22.50 -20.56 -23.47
C LEU A 8 -21.18 -21.12 -24.04
N LEU A 9 -20.07 -20.78 -23.41
CA LEU A 9 -18.78 -21.40 -23.69
C LEU A 9 -18.74 -22.76 -22.98
N THR A 10 -19.24 -23.80 -23.63
CA THR A 10 -19.12 -25.19 -23.18
C THR A 10 -17.67 -25.65 -23.28
N LEU A 11 -16.91 -25.53 -22.19
CA LEU A 11 -15.59 -26.14 -22.07
C LEU A 11 -15.77 -27.64 -21.78
N ALA A 12 -15.82 -28.45 -22.84
CA ALA A 12 -15.81 -29.91 -22.73
C ALA A 12 -14.43 -30.37 -22.23
N LEU A 13 -14.28 -30.53 -20.92
CA LEU A 13 -13.09 -31.12 -20.31
C LEU A 13 -13.10 -32.64 -20.57
N PHE A 14 -12.44 -33.07 -21.64
CA PHE A 14 -12.17 -34.48 -21.93
C PHE A 14 -11.12 -35.01 -20.93
N CYS A 15 -11.56 -35.35 -19.71
CA CYS A 15 -10.74 -36.15 -18.80
C CYS A 15 -10.73 -37.61 -19.28
N ALA A 16 -9.87 -37.92 -20.24
CA ALA A 16 -9.44 -39.30 -20.45
C ALA A 16 -8.62 -39.73 -19.24
N LEU A 17 -9.30 -40.26 -18.22
CA LEU A 17 -8.65 -40.87 -17.05
C LEU A 17 -7.84 -42.05 -17.56
N ALA A 18 -6.51 -41.93 -17.51
CA ALA A 18 -5.61 -43.05 -17.77
C ALA A 18 -5.89 -44.13 -16.73
N ILE A 19 -6.50 -45.24 -17.16
CA ILE A 19 -6.71 -46.41 -16.32
C ILE A 19 -5.31 -46.96 -16.00
N PRO A 20 -4.90 -47.07 -14.72
CA PRO A 20 -3.63 -47.68 -14.41
C PRO A 20 -3.63 -49.14 -14.86
N SER A 21 -2.63 -49.51 -15.65
CA SER A 21 -2.37 -50.91 -16.02
C SER A 21 -2.00 -51.68 -14.76
N PHE A 22 -2.68 -52.81 -14.51
CA PHE A 22 -2.33 -53.69 -13.39
C PHE A 22 -0.88 -54.17 -13.52
N ALA A 23 -0.10 -54.05 -12.44
CA ALA A 23 1.29 -54.50 -12.40
C ALA A 23 1.36 -56.02 -12.34
N ALA A 24 2.07 -56.64 -13.28
CA ALA A 24 2.41 -58.07 -13.22
C ALA A 24 3.61 -58.28 -12.28
N THR A 25 3.60 -59.36 -11.50
CA THR A 25 4.75 -59.74 -10.67
C THR A 25 5.88 -60.24 -11.56
N GLU A 26 7.00 -59.53 -11.57
CA GLU A 26 8.20 -59.93 -12.31
C GLU A 26 9.28 -60.48 -11.38
N LYS A 27 9.91 -61.60 -11.77
CA LYS A 27 10.98 -62.27 -11.01
C LYS A 27 12.32 -62.10 -11.73
N ILE A 28 13.39 -61.89 -10.95
CA ILE A 28 14.79 -62.04 -11.41
C ILE A 28 15.32 -63.35 -10.80
N ASP A 29 15.73 -64.30 -11.65
CA ASP A 29 16.14 -65.65 -11.25
C ASP A 29 17.56 -66.02 -11.71
N THR A 30 18.33 -65.03 -12.18
CA THR A 30 19.74 -65.18 -12.59
C THR A 30 20.62 -64.09 -11.96
N ALA A 31 21.88 -64.44 -11.66
CA ALA A 31 22.87 -63.46 -11.23
C ALA A 31 23.13 -62.44 -12.36
N ASN A 32 23.13 -61.14 -12.03
CA ASN A 32 23.19 -60.00 -12.96
C ASN A 32 21.93 -59.75 -13.83
N GLY A 33 20.77 -60.35 -13.52
CA GLY A 33 19.52 -60.00 -14.20
C GLY A 33 18.96 -58.63 -13.78
N SER A 34 18.25 -57.94 -14.68
CA SER A 34 17.55 -56.67 -14.40
C SER A 34 16.13 -56.68 -14.95
N LYS A 35 15.24 -55.91 -14.31
CA LYS A 35 13.89 -55.58 -14.81
C LYS A 35 13.74 -54.07 -14.86
N THR A 36 12.92 -53.61 -15.79
CA THR A 36 12.69 -52.18 -16.04
C THR A 36 11.19 -51.95 -16.09
N ALA A 37 10.72 -50.88 -15.44
CA ALA A 37 9.34 -50.44 -15.54
C ALA A 37 9.31 -49.02 -16.11
N ASP A 38 8.34 -48.77 -17.00
CA ASP A 38 8.13 -47.43 -17.54
C ASP A 38 7.63 -46.49 -16.44
N VAL A 39 8.35 -45.39 -16.20
CA VAL A 39 7.91 -44.31 -15.32
C VAL A 39 7.09 -43.32 -16.17
N LYS A 40 5.78 -43.25 -15.93
CA LYS A 40 4.87 -42.38 -16.67
C LYS A 40 4.49 -41.17 -15.80
N GLY A 41 4.63 -39.98 -16.34
CA GLY A 41 4.17 -38.72 -15.75
C GLY A 41 3.09 -38.07 -16.60
N THR A 42 2.13 -37.40 -15.96
CA THR A 42 1.13 -36.58 -16.65
C THR A 42 1.31 -35.14 -16.21
N TYR A 43 1.43 -34.23 -17.16
CA TYR A 43 1.41 -32.79 -16.88
C TYR A 43 -0.04 -32.32 -16.80
N VAL A 44 -0.37 -31.63 -15.72
CA VAL A 44 -1.62 -30.89 -15.55
C VAL A 44 -1.25 -29.45 -15.26
N ALA A 45 -1.79 -28.50 -16.03
CA ALA A 45 -1.57 -27.09 -15.76
C ALA A 45 -2.19 -26.70 -14.41
N GLY A 46 -1.44 -25.98 -13.57
CA GLY A 46 -1.97 -25.38 -12.34
C GLY A 46 -2.87 -24.19 -12.63
N SER A 47 -3.66 -23.76 -11.65
CA SER A 47 -4.43 -22.50 -11.71
C SER A 47 -3.59 -21.32 -11.24
N THR A 48 -3.82 -20.13 -11.81
CA THR A 48 -3.29 -18.87 -11.27
C THR A 48 -3.96 -18.53 -9.93
N ALA A 49 -3.18 -18.04 -8.97
CA ALA A 49 -3.73 -17.57 -7.71
C ALA A 49 -4.64 -16.34 -7.93
N ALA A 50 -5.70 -16.22 -7.12
CA ALA A 50 -6.52 -15.01 -7.09
C ALA A 50 -5.73 -13.85 -6.46
N ILE A 51 -6.02 -12.62 -6.88
CA ILE A 51 -5.46 -11.41 -6.25
C ILE A 51 -6.09 -11.24 -4.88
N VAL A 52 -5.26 -10.98 -3.87
CA VAL A 52 -5.63 -10.69 -2.49
C VAL A 52 -4.94 -9.40 -2.07
N TYR A 53 -5.75 -8.40 -1.73
CA TYR A 53 -5.27 -7.13 -1.21
C TYR A 53 -5.18 -7.15 0.32
N SER A 54 -4.04 -6.71 0.84
CA SER A 54 -3.77 -6.53 2.27
C SER A 54 -2.80 -5.37 2.43
N VAL A 55 -3.28 -4.24 2.95
CA VAL A 55 -2.50 -3.00 3.06
C VAL A 55 -2.66 -2.44 4.46
N ASP A 56 -1.53 -2.15 5.10
CA ASP A 56 -1.49 -1.48 6.40
C ASP A 56 -1.20 0.01 6.21
N ILE A 57 -1.93 0.84 6.96
CA ILE A 57 -1.75 2.29 6.97
C ILE A 57 -1.44 2.72 8.40
N LYS A 58 -0.30 3.37 8.58
CA LYS A 58 0.13 3.94 9.86
C LYS A 58 0.19 5.46 9.74
N TRP A 59 -0.43 6.14 10.70
CA TRP A 59 -0.49 7.58 10.77
C TRP A 59 0.44 8.10 11.88
N GLY A 60 1.13 9.21 11.62
CA GLY A 60 1.54 10.12 12.69
C GLY A 60 0.33 10.69 13.42
N SER A 61 0.54 11.51 14.46
CA SER A 61 -0.58 12.10 15.21
C SER A 61 -1.48 13.01 14.36
N MET A 62 -0.96 13.53 13.24
CA MET A 62 -1.62 14.54 12.40
C MET A 62 -1.97 15.83 13.18
N GLU A 63 -1.21 16.11 14.24
CA GLU A 63 -1.37 17.29 15.07
C GLU A 63 -0.33 18.36 14.69
N PHE A 64 -0.82 19.55 14.38
CA PHE A 64 -0.01 20.68 13.94
C PHE A 64 -0.30 21.90 14.80
N THR A 65 0.73 22.71 15.04
CA THR A 65 0.63 23.98 15.76
C THR A 65 0.98 25.13 14.84
N TYR A 66 0.09 26.10 14.69
CA TYR A 66 0.39 27.35 14.01
C TYR A 66 0.89 28.39 15.01
N THR A 67 2.06 28.96 14.73
CA THR A 67 2.62 30.07 15.52
C THR A 67 2.65 31.31 14.66
N THR A 68 2.07 32.42 15.13
CA THR A 68 2.13 33.71 14.44
C THR A 68 3.52 34.31 14.53
N ALA A 69 3.84 35.22 13.61
CA ALA A 69 5.06 36.00 13.66
C ALA A 69 5.15 36.78 14.98
N SER A 70 6.34 36.84 15.57
CA SER A 70 6.64 37.72 16.69
C SER A 70 7.43 38.92 16.19
N GLN A 71 7.07 40.11 16.65
CA GLN A 71 7.86 41.32 16.38
C GLN A 71 9.22 41.27 17.09
N GLY A 72 9.41 40.39 18.07
CA GLY A 72 10.61 40.36 18.91
C GLY A 72 10.54 41.33 20.09
N THR A 73 11.67 41.56 20.72
CA THR A 73 11.79 42.45 21.90
C THR A 73 12.42 43.78 21.49
N TRP A 74 11.81 44.90 21.86
CA TRP A 74 12.37 46.23 21.62
C TRP A 74 13.68 46.43 22.38
N ASN A 75 14.75 46.75 21.65
CA ASN A 75 16.05 47.09 22.21
C ASN A 75 16.25 48.62 22.16
N PRO A 76 16.21 49.32 23.31
CA PRO A 76 16.32 50.78 23.34
C PRO A 76 17.72 51.29 23.00
N LYS A 77 18.76 50.44 23.02
CA LYS A 77 20.13 50.85 22.68
C LYS A 77 20.32 50.94 21.17
N THR A 78 19.68 50.05 20.41
CA THR A 78 19.77 49.98 18.95
C THR A 78 18.55 50.57 18.25
N HIS A 79 17.48 50.86 19.00
CA HIS A 79 16.16 51.25 18.50
C HIS A 79 15.62 50.27 17.44
N GLN A 80 15.84 48.97 17.68
CA GLN A 80 15.40 47.88 16.80
C GLN A 80 14.73 46.79 17.63
N TYR A 81 13.96 45.92 16.97
CA TYR A 81 13.44 44.72 17.61
C TYR A 81 14.39 43.54 17.37
N ASP A 82 14.79 42.88 18.47
CA ASP A 82 15.63 41.69 18.44
C ASP A 82 14.80 40.41 18.59
N GLY A 83 15.18 39.35 17.87
CA GLY A 83 14.54 38.03 18.00
C GLY A 83 13.14 37.93 17.39
N ALA A 84 12.85 38.70 16.34
CA ALA A 84 11.63 38.54 15.55
C ALA A 84 11.57 37.12 14.93
N THR A 85 10.36 36.57 14.85
CA THR A 85 10.12 35.24 14.26
C THR A 85 9.09 35.34 13.14
N THR A 86 9.20 34.48 12.15
CA THR A 86 8.19 34.34 11.10
C THR A 86 7.05 33.45 11.57
N ALA A 87 5.85 33.66 11.04
CA ALA A 87 4.75 32.74 11.26
C ALA A 87 5.01 31.40 10.57
N GLY A 88 4.49 30.30 11.11
CA GLY A 88 4.65 29.00 10.51
C GLY A 88 3.95 27.87 11.26
N TRP A 89 3.83 26.75 10.57
CA TRP A 89 3.36 25.49 11.12
C TRP A 89 4.52 24.68 11.69
N SER A 90 4.32 24.07 12.85
CA SER A 90 5.23 23.12 13.47
C SER A 90 4.49 21.87 13.93
N TYR A 91 5.24 20.80 14.13
CA TYR A 91 4.72 19.49 14.51
C TYR A 91 5.81 18.67 15.20
N ALA A 92 5.43 17.63 15.95
CA ALA A 92 6.38 16.70 16.54
C ALA A 92 7.01 15.80 15.46
N ASP A 93 8.17 15.21 15.74
CA ASP A 93 8.85 14.33 14.78
C ASP A 93 7.94 13.16 14.36
N GLY A 94 7.83 12.93 13.05
CA GLY A 94 6.93 11.93 12.45
C GLY A 94 5.43 12.22 12.55
N ALA A 95 5.00 13.32 13.20
CA ALA A 95 3.57 13.61 13.37
C ALA A 95 2.83 13.88 12.05
N ASN A 96 3.55 14.29 11.00
CA ASN A 96 3.00 14.60 9.69
C ASN A 96 3.15 13.46 8.66
N GLU A 97 3.59 12.27 9.09
CA GLU A 97 3.87 11.13 8.22
C GLU A 97 2.68 10.18 8.07
N VAL A 98 2.53 9.66 6.86
CA VAL A 98 1.63 8.55 6.52
C VAL A 98 2.48 7.44 5.90
N GLU A 99 2.58 6.31 6.58
CA GLU A 99 3.27 5.11 6.09
C GLU A 99 2.23 4.12 5.55
N VAL A 100 2.47 3.63 4.33
CA VAL A 100 1.67 2.58 3.70
C VAL A 100 2.56 1.37 3.46
N THR A 101 2.12 0.19 3.88
CA THR A 101 2.83 -1.08 3.68
C THR A 101 1.95 -2.06 2.90
N ASN A 102 2.48 -2.64 1.83
CA ASN A 102 1.77 -3.58 0.96
C ASN A 102 2.11 -5.04 1.28
N HIS A 103 1.14 -5.78 1.82
CA HIS A 103 1.21 -7.22 2.06
C HIS A 103 0.46 -8.05 1.00
N SER A 104 -0.06 -7.38 -0.05
CA SER A 104 -0.83 -8.02 -1.11
C SER A 104 0.05 -8.92 -1.98
N ASN A 105 -0.56 -9.86 -2.69
CA ASN A 105 0.11 -10.63 -3.75
C ASN A 105 0.06 -9.92 -5.12
N ALA A 106 -0.23 -8.61 -5.12
CA ALA A 106 -0.30 -7.75 -6.27
C ALA A 106 0.24 -6.36 -5.93
N ASP A 107 0.73 -5.66 -6.94
CA ASP A 107 1.19 -4.28 -6.81
C ASP A 107 0.01 -3.38 -6.43
N VAL A 108 0.30 -2.38 -5.60
CA VAL A 108 -0.69 -1.42 -5.10
C VAL A 108 -0.17 -0.01 -5.29
N THR A 109 -1.03 0.85 -5.83
CA THR A 109 -0.84 2.30 -5.83
C THR A 109 -1.70 2.93 -4.75
N ALA A 110 -1.08 3.59 -3.77
CA ALA A 110 -1.77 4.35 -2.74
C ALA A 110 -1.75 5.85 -3.09
N ILE A 111 -2.93 6.45 -3.22
CA ILE A 111 -3.13 7.87 -3.53
C ILE A 111 -3.48 8.59 -2.22
N LEU A 112 -2.71 9.62 -1.89
CA LEU A 112 -2.89 10.43 -0.68
C LEU A 112 -3.44 11.81 -1.04
N THR A 113 -4.48 12.22 -0.34
CA THR A 113 -5.12 13.53 -0.54
C THR A 113 -5.40 14.19 0.79
N TYR A 114 -5.25 15.52 0.83
CA TYR A 114 -5.72 16.35 1.92
C TYR A 114 -6.92 17.16 1.46
N THR A 115 -8.00 17.12 2.24
CA THR A 115 -9.20 17.96 2.02
C THR A 115 -9.26 19.01 3.12
N PRO A 116 -9.15 20.31 2.79
CA PRO A 116 -9.21 21.37 3.78
C PRO A 116 -10.61 21.48 4.38
N ASN A 117 -10.69 21.79 5.68
CA ASN A 117 -11.94 22.28 6.25
C ASN A 117 -12.11 23.74 5.84
N THR A 118 -13.18 24.02 5.10
CA THR A 118 -13.48 25.34 4.54
C THR A 118 -13.67 26.43 5.59
N GLU A 119 -14.00 26.08 6.84
CA GLU A 119 -14.10 27.04 7.95
C GLU A 119 -12.74 27.69 8.27
N TYR A 120 -11.66 26.92 8.17
CA TYR A 120 -10.32 27.37 8.59
C TYR A 120 -9.45 27.81 7.41
N GLY A 121 -9.75 27.36 6.18
CA GLY A 121 -9.01 27.77 4.98
C GLY A 121 -7.53 27.40 5.04
N ILE A 122 -7.20 26.26 5.65
CA ILE A 122 -5.83 25.75 5.77
C ILE A 122 -5.57 24.82 4.60
N ASP A 123 -4.60 25.17 3.75
CA ASP A 123 -4.16 24.32 2.66
C ASP A 123 -3.24 23.20 3.18
N GLY A 124 -3.21 22.08 2.46
CA GLY A 124 -2.32 20.96 2.79
C GLY A 124 -1.88 20.20 1.55
N GLU A 125 -0.60 19.85 1.51
CA GLU A 125 0.04 19.16 0.39
C GLU A 125 0.96 18.05 0.88
N PHE A 126 0.91 16.91 0.19
CA PHE A 126 1.86 15.82 0.42
C PHE A 126 3.09 16.00 -0.46
N ASP A 127 4.28 15.75 0.11
CA ASP A 127 5.52 15.62 -0.67
C ASP A 127 5.42 14.54 -1.76
N LYS A 128 4.60 13.52 -1.53
CA LYS A 128 4.23 12.46 -2.45
C LYS A 128 2.72 12.23 -2.37
N SER A 129 1.99 12.64 -3.39
CA SER A 129 0.56 12.36 -3.52
C SER A 129 0.25 10.90 -3.90
N GLN A 130 1.27 10.13 -4.27
CA GLN A 130 1.16 8.75 -4.72
C GLN A 130 2.35 7.92 -4.21
N LEU A 131 2.08 6.70 -3.77
CA LEU A 131 3.07 5.68 -3.41
C LEU A 131 2.77 4.42 -4.22
N ASP A 132 3.69 4.04 -5.10
CA ASP A 132 3.62 2.78 -5.84
C ASP A 132 4.43 1.72 -5.09
N LEU A 133 3.75 0.67 -4.67
CA LEU A 133 4.30 -0.39 -3.82
C LEU A 133 4.14 -1.73 -4.51
N GLU A 134 5.27 -2.42 -4.72
CA GLU A 134 5.29 -3.76 -5.29
C GLU A 134 4.53 -4.76 -4.41
N ALA A 135 4.12 -5.88 -5.00
CA ALA A 135 3.60 -7.03 -4.26
C ALA A 135 4.62 -7.54 -3.21
N ALA A 136 4.10 -8.12 -2.14
CA ALA A 136 4.95 -8.80 -1.16
C ALA A 136 5.72 -9.95 -1.81
N THR A 137 7.01 -10.06 -1.51
CA THR A 137 7.88 -11.09 -2.08
C THR A 137 7.52 -12.48 -1.51
N VAL A 138 7.46 -13.48 -2.39
CA VAL A 138 7.15 -14.86 -1.98
C VAL A 138 8.22 -15.37 -1.01
N ASN A 139 7.80 -15.91 0.14
CA ASN A 139 8.65 -16.41 1.22
C ASN A 139 9.55 -15.35 1.90
N SER A 140 9.26 -14.05 1.76
CA SER A 140 9.95 -13.02 2.58
C SER A 140 9.39 -12.94 3.99
N ALA A 141 10.14 -12.32 4.92
CA ALA A 141 9.60 -12.04 6.25
C ALA A 141 8.48 -10.99 6.15
N PHE A 142 7.52 -11.05 7.07
CA PHE A 142 6.39 -10.10 7.10
C PHE A 142 6.87 -8.64 7.21
N SER A 143 7.95 -8.40 7.95
CA SER A 143 8.57 -7.09 8.13
C SER A 143 9.19 -6.49 6.87
N ASP A 144 9.46 -7.32 5.87
CA ASP A 144 10.20 -6.93 4.65
C ASP A 144 9.24 -6.49 3.53
N ALA A 145 7.94 -6.41 3.83
CA ALA A 145 6.93 -5.97 2.89
C ALA A 145 7.24 -4.56 2.35
N PRO A 146 7.02 -4.31 1.03
CA PRO A 146 7.23 -3.01 0.43
C PRO A 146 6.45 -1.91 1.15
N LYS A 147 7.12 -0.77 1.42
CA LYS A 147 6.54 0.35 2.15
C LYS A 147 6.94 1.70 1.57
N GLY A 148 6.08 2.68 1.76
CA GLY A 148 6.30 4.07 1.36
C GLY A 148 5.82 5.02 2.44
N ILE A 149 6.49 6.17 2.54
CA ILE A 149 6.12 7.25 3.47
C ILE A 149 5.91 8.53 2.66
N ALA A 150 4.79 9.19 2.95
CA ALA A 150 4.44 10.53 2.48
C ALA A 150 4.25 11.47 3.68
N LYS A 151 4.64 12.74 3.51
CA LYS A 151 4.67 13.78 4.54
C LYS A 151 3.74 14.93 4.16
N LEU A 152 2.83 15.29 5.06
CA LEU A 152 1.94 16.43 4.90
C LEU A 152 2.64 17.73 5.32
N SER A 153 2.52 18.77 4.51
CA SER A 153 2.87 20.16 4.85
C SER A 153 1.61 21.01 4.81
N LEU A 154 1.47 21.95 5.74
CA LEU A 154 0.33 22.86 5.81
C LEU A 154 0.71 24.27 5.38
N GLY A 155 -0.23 24.92 4.67
CA GLY A 155 -0.18 26.32 4.28
C GLY A 155 -1.18 27.19 5.06
N GLY A 156 -1.26 28.46 4.71
CA GLY A 156 -2.24 29.38 5.31
C GLY A 156 -1.91 29.78 6.76
N ALA A 157 -2.89 30.42 7.42
CA ALA A 157 -2.77 30.96 8.76
C ALA A 157 -3.98 30.59 9.61
N LEU A 158 -3.76 30.01 10.78
CA LEU A 158 -4.85 29.66 11.69
C LEU A 158 -5.25 30.87 12.54
N ALA A 159 -6.55 31.09 12.68
CA ALA A 159 -7.09 32.19 13.47
C ALA A 159 -6.73 32.05 14.96
N SER A 160 -6.56 33.19 15.64
CA SER A 160 -6.28 33.21 17.08
C SER A 160 -7.43 32.60 17.89
N GLY A 161 -7.08 31.83 18.94
CA GLY A 161 -8.04 31.21 19.84
C GLY A 161 -8.59 29.86 19.38
N VAL A 162 -8.25 29.40 18.17
CA VAL A 162 -8.61 28.05 17.69
C VAL A 162 -7.71 27.02 18.38
N GLN A 163 -8.33 26.03 19.05
CA GLN A 163 -7.63 24.98 19.78
C GLN A 163 -8.20 23.61 19.40
N ASN A 164 -7.33 22.66 19.06
CA ASN A 164 -7.68 21.27 18.74
C ASN A 164 -8.82 21.10 17.71
N ALA A 165 -8.91 22.03 16.75
CA ALA A 165 -9.92 21.99 15.70
C ALA A 165 -9.53 21.01 14.58
N VAL A 166 -10.53 20.40 13.95
CA VAL A 166 -10.33 19.59 12.74
C VAL A 166 -10.18 20.52 11.53
N ILE A 167 -8.94 20.87 11.22
CA ILE A 167 -8.58 21.83 10.15
C ILE A 167 -8.61 21.23 8.74
N GLY A 168 -8.65 19.90 8.62
CA GLY A 168 -8.79 19.18 7.37
C GLY A 168 -8.80 17.67 7.59
N THR A 169 -8.83 16.91 6.50
CA THR A 169 -8.88 15.45 6.52
C THR A 169 -7.92 14.87 5.50
N VAL A 170 -7.08 13.94 5.95
CA VAL A 170 -6.24 13.13 5.06
C VAL A 170 -7.00 11.88 4.66
N THR A 171 -6.88 11.49 3.39
CA THR A 171 -7.43 10.23 2.86
C THR A 171 -6.34 9.48 2.12
N VAL A 172 -6.25 8.18 2.36
CA VAL A 172 -5.47 7.23 1.55
C VAL A 172 -6.47 6.38 0.78
N LYS A 173 -6.34 6.34 -0.55
CA LYS A 173 -7.17 5.55 -1.44
C LYS A 173 -6.28 4.62 -2.27
N LEU A 174 -6.66 3.36 -2.38
CA LEU A 174 -6.01 2.46 -3.33
C LEU A 174 -6.49 2.80 -4.75
N GLY A 175 -5.56 3.13 -5.64
CA GLY A 175 -5.78 3.25 -7.07
C GLY A 175 -5.88 1.87 -7.71
N ASN A 176 -6.66 1.75 -8.78
CA ASN A 176 -6.59 0.57 -9.62
C ASN A 176 -5.34 0.69 -10.50
N ASN A 177 -4.48 -0.34 -10.47
CA ASN A 177 -3.46 -0.56 -11.50
C ASN A 177 -4.12 -1.05 -12.80
#